data_AF-A0A3M1KAK3-F1
#
_entry.id   AF-A0A3M1KAK3-F1
#
_cell.length_a   1.000
_cell.length_b   1.000
_cell.length_c   1.000
_cell.angle_alpha   90.00
_cell.angle_beta   90.00
_cell.angle_gamma   90.00
#
_symmetry.space_group_name_H-M   'P 1'
#
loop_
_entity.id
_entity.type
_entity.pdbx_description
1 polymer ?
#
loop_
_entity_poly.entity_id
_entity_poly.type
_entity_poly.pdbx_seq_one_letter_code
_entity_poly.pdbx_strand_id
1 'polypeptide(L)'
;GYVDVSWFFTGEQRAYHPDKGSFGRIKVRRPVFEGGPGAWQIALRYDRIDLSDEGILAGEQNSFIAGINWYLNRHTRVMFNYAHADITKAFAPTSKGDVRGKNNADSVGMRAQVDW
;
A
#
# COMPACT_ATOMS: atom_id res chain seq x y z
N GLY A 1 4.35 -11.77 -6.75
CA GLY A 1 4.86 -11.70 -5.36
C GLY A 1 4.97 -10.25 -4.94
N TYR A 2 5.11 -9.97 -3.64
CA TYR A 2 5.21 -8.60 -3.12
C TYR A 2 6.14 -8.50 -1.92
N VAL A 3 6.65 -7.29 -1.66
CA VAL A 3 7.38 -6.92 -0.44
C VAL A 3 6.78 -5.64 0.13
N ASP A 4 6.55 -5.64 1.43
CA ASP A 4 6.06 -4.50 2.20
C ASP A 4 7.06 -4.12 3.29
N VAL A 5 7.31 -2.82 3.43
CA VAL A 5 8.08 -2.23 4.52
C VAL A 5 7.28 -1.10 5.12
N SER A 6 7.24 -1.01 6.44
CA SER A 6 6.58 0.12 7.11
C SER A 6 7.29 0.49 8.40
N TRP A 7 7.21 1.77 8.77
CA TRP A 7 7.87 2.31 9.94
C TRP A 7 7.02 3.37 10.62
N PHE A 8 6.88 3.23 11.95
CA PHE A 8 6.31 4.25 12.82
C PHE A 8 7.43 5.18 13.32
N PHE A 9 7.60 6.32 12.67
CA PHE A 9 8.63 7.28 13.07
C PHE A 9 8.30 8.01 14.38
N THR A 10 7.07 7.91 14.87
CA THR A 10 6.65 8.36 16.21
C THR A 10 6.97 7.36 17.33
N GLY A 11 7.53 6.19 17.01
CA GLY A 11 8.06 5.22 17.97
C GLY A 11 7.08 4.13 18.43
N GLU A 12 5.90 4.05 17.85
CA GLU A 12 4.94 2.96 18.08
C GLU A 12 5.42 1.63 17.48
N GLN A 13 4.91 0.55 18.05
CA GLN A 13 5.14 -0.81 17.55
C GLN A 13 3.81 -1.49 17.33
N ARG A 14 3.72 -2.30 16.27
CA ARG A 14 2.57 -3.17 16.04
C ARG A 14 2.68 -4.37 16.97
N ALA A 15 1.58 -4.67 17.66
CA ALA A 15 1.49 -5.94 18.37
C ALA A 15 1.55 -7.10 17.35
N TYR A 16 2.26 -8.17 17.67
CA TYR A 16 2.30 -9.38 16.87
C TYR A 16 1.76 -10.55 17.70
N HIS A 17 0.81 -11.28 17.12
CA HIS A 17 0.18 -12.45 17.71
C HIS A 17 0.74 -13.70 17.02
N PRO A 18 1.80 -14.34 17.57
CA PRO A 18 2.48 -15.46 16.93
C PRO A 18 1.58 -16.70 16.79
N ASP A 19 0.64 -16.89 17.72
CA ASP A 19 -0.39 -17.93 17.70
C ASP A 19 -1.31 -17.83 16.46
N LYS A 20 -1.46 -16.62 15.89
CA LYS A 20 -2.34 -16.33 14.76
C LYS A 20 -1.61 -15.87 13.50
N GLY A 21 -0.28 -15.75 13.56
CA GLY A 21 0.53 -15.20 12.47
C GLY A 21 0.08 -13.81 12.01
N SER A 22 -0.46 -12.98 12.91
CA SER A 22 -1.13 -11.72 12.56
C SER A 22 -0.64 -10.54 13.38
N PHE A 23 -0.75 -9.35 12.79
CA PHE A 23 -0.49 -8.10 13.49
C PHE A 23 -1.77 -7.57 14.15
N GLY A 24 -1.67 -7.25 15.42
CA GLY A 24 -2.73 -6.63 16.20
C GLY A 24 -2.82 -5.11 16.03
N ARG A 25 -3.74 -4.54 16.80
CA ARG A 25 -3.97 -3.10 16.88
C ARG A 25 -2.75 -2.40 17.48
N ILE A 26 -2.45 -1.18 16.99
CA ILE A 26 -1.41 -0.36 17.60
C ILE A 26 -1.95 0.33 18.87
N LYS A 27 -1.04 0.66 19.80
CA LYS A 27 -1.34 1.54 20.92
C LYS A 27 -0.71 2.91 20.64
N VAL A 28 -1.53 3.89 20.28
CA VAL A 28 -1.07 5.28 20.08
C VAL A 28 -0.57 5.82 21.42
N ARG A 29 0.69 6.25 21.49
CA ARG A 29 1.32 6.70 22.74
C ARG A 29 0.84 8.08 23.18
N ARG A 30 0.57 8.96 22.22
CA ARG A 30 0.13 10.35 22.44
C ARG A 30 -1.05 10.67 21.52
N PRO A 31 -2.29 10.33 21.90
CA PRO A 31 -3.48 10.52 21.07
C PRO A 31 -3.74 11.99 20.73
N VAL A 32 -4.32 12.25 19.56
CA VAL A 32 -4.62 13.61 19.06
C VAL A 32 -5.64 14.32 19.95
N PHE A 33 -6.70 13.62 20.35
CA PHE A 33 -7.75 14.17 21.21
C PHE A 33 -7.31 14.40 22.67
N GLU A 34 -6.09 13.98 23.02
CA GLU A 34 -5.44 14.24 24.31
C GLU A 34 -4.31 15.28 24.17
N GLY A 35 -4.22 15.97 23.03
CA GLY A 35 -3.20 17.01 22.75
C GLY A 35 -1.89 16.48 22.15
N GLY A 36 -1.82 15.20 21.80
CA GLY A 36 -0.65 14.60 21.16
C GLY A 36 -0.65 14.68 19.63
N PRO A 37 0.46 14.27 18.96
CA PRO A 37 0.54 14.23 17.50
C PRO A 37 -0.15 13.00 16.87
N GLY A 38 -0.67 12.06 17.67
CA GLY A 38 -1.06 10.72 17.21
C GLY A 38 0.17 9.85 16.89
N ALA A 39 -0.07 8.74 16.19
CA ALA A 39 1.00 7.90 15.66
C ALA A 39 1.05 8.03 14.14
N TRP A 40 2.25 8.23 13.60
CA TRP A 40 2.47 8.35 12.17
C TRP A 40 3.30 7.19 11.65
N GLN A 41 2.83 6.62 10.55
CA GLN A 41 3.46 5.51 9.87
C GLN A 41 3.69 5.87 8.42
N ILE A 42 4.87 5.57 7.91
CA ILE A 42 5.10 5.48 6.47
C ILE A 42 5.13 4.01 6.06
N ALA A 43 4.63 3.72 4.86
CA ALA A 43 4.61 2.40 4.28
C ALA A 43 5.03 2.44 2.82
N LEU A 44 5.73 1.40 2.40
CA LEU A 44 6.18 1.20 1.04
C LEU A 44 5.89 -0.23 0.63
N ARG A 45 5.31 -0.39 -0.55
CA ARG A 45 5.01 -1.70 -1.12
C ARG A 45 5.50 -1.76 -2.55
N TYR A 46 6.14 -2.87 -2.89
CA TYR A 46 6.44 -3.22 -4.27
C TYR A 46 5.79 -4.56 -4.60
N ASP A 47 5.04 -4.57 -5.70
CA ASP A 47 4.34 -5.73 -6.22
C ASP A 47 4.87 -6.05 -7.62
N ARG A 48 5.04 -7.34 -7.90
CA ARG A 48 5.28 -7.85 -9.26
C ARG A 48 4.34 -9.02 -9.55
N ILE A 49 3.68 -8.95 -10.69
CA ILE A 49 2.83 -10.03 -11.20
C ILE A 49 3.15 -10.24 -12.68
N ASP A 50 3.28 -11.51 -13.06
CA ASP A 50 3.35 -11.95 -14.45
C ASP A 50 2.13 -12.82 -14.69
N LEU A 51 1.34 -12.45 -15.69
CA LEU A 51 0.13 -13.18 -16.08
C LEU A 51 0.33 -13.96 -17.38
N SER A 52 1.53 -13.92 -17.96
CA SER A 52 1.83 -14.59 -19.22
C SER A 52 2.18 -16.05 -18.96
N ASP A 53 1.56 -16.96 -19.71
CA ASP A 53 1.85 -18.39 -19.68
C ASP A 53 1.58 -19.02 -21.06
N GLU A 54 2.28 -20.12 -21.38
CA GLU A 54 2.26 -20.92 -22.61
C GLU A 54 1.25 -20.48 -23.70
N GLY A 55 1.62 -19.47 -24.50
CA GLY A 55 0.84 -18.96 -25.64
C GLY A 55 -0.11 -17.79 -25.35
N ILE A 56 -0.30 -17.40 -24.08
CA ILE A 56 -1.11 -16.27 -23.63
C ILE A 56 -0.18 -15.12 -23.15
N LEU A 57 -0.19 -14.01 -23.91
CA LEU A 57 0.52 -12.77 -23.56
C LEU A 57 -0.40 -11.84 -22.76
N ALA A 58 -0.68 -12.17 -21.50
CA ALA A 58 -1.54 -11.35 -20.65
C ALA A 58 -0.80 -10.17 -19.97
N GLY A 59 0.53 -10.15 -20.02
CA GLY A 59 1.37 -9.03 -19.59
C GLY A 59 1.98 -9.18 -18.20
N GLU A 60 3.02 -8.39 -17.97
CA GLU A 60 3.71 -8.24 -16.70
C GLU A 60 3.39 -6.87 -16.10
N GLN A 61 3.05 -6.83 -14.82
CA GLN A 61 2.83 -5.59 -14.08
C GLN A 61 3.77 -5.51 -12.88
N ASN A 62 4.46 -4.37 -12.79
CA ASN A 62 5.17 -3.95 -11.59
C ASN A 62 4.40 -2.78 -10.98
N SER A 63 4.30 -2.72 -9.66
CA SER A 63 3.62 -1.63 -8.98
C SER A 63 4.34 -1.22 -7.72
N PHE A 64 4.24 0.06 -7.41
CA PHE A 64 4.81 0.67 -6.23
C PHE A 64 3.75 1.49 -5.52
N ILE A 65 3.63 1.32 -4.21
CA ILE A 65 2.71 2.09 -3.38
C ILE A 65 3.51 2.76 -2.26
N ALA A 66 3.39 4.09 -2.18
CA ALA A 66 3.87 4.88 -1.06
C ALA A 66 2.67 5.36 -0.25
N GLY A 67 2.69 5.07 1.06
CA GLY A 67 1.59 5.32 1.96
C GLY A 67 2.00 6.08 3.22
N ILE A 68 1.11 6.95 3.69
CA ILE A 68 1.19 7.60 4.99
C ILE A 68 -0.09 7.24 5.76
N ASN A 69 0.08 6.70 6.96
CA ASN A 69 -1.03 6.40 7.87
C ASN A 69 -0.89 7.24 9.13
N TRP A 70 -1.92 8.01 9.46
CA TRP A 70 -2.03 8.77 10.69
C TRP A 70 -3.09 8.15 11.59
N TYR A 71 -2.66 7.68 12.75
CA TYR A 71 -3.52 7.09 13.77
C TYR A 71 -3.77 8.14 14.85
N LEU A 72 -5.00 8.67 14.86
CA LEU A 72 -5.38 9.76 15.76
C LEU A 72 -5.54 9.24 17.19
N ASN A 73 -6.10 8.04 17.33
CA ASN A 73 -6.32 7.33 18.59
C ASN A 73 -6.39 5.81 18.31
N ARG A 74 -6.86 5.01 19.27
CA ARG A 74 -7.02 3.54 19.12
C ARG A 74 -8.04 3.13 18.04
N HIS A 75 -9.04 3.96 17.79
CA HIS A 75 -10.25 3.67 17.01
C HIS A 75 -10.32 4.44 15.68
N THR A 76 -9.40 5.37 15.42
CA THR A 76 -9.50 6.29 14.29
C THR A 76 -8.17 6.40 13.57
N ARG A 77 -8.19 6.17 12.26
CA ARG A 77 -7.03 6.34 11.39
C ARG A 77 -7.40 6.98 10.06
N VAL A 78 -6.48 7.79 9.54
CA VAL A 78 -6.53 8.39 8.20
C VAL A 78 -5.35 7.86 7.40
N MET A 79 -5.59 7.50 6.15
CA MET A 79 -4.60 6.87 5.27
C MET A 79 -4.57 7.63 3.96
N PHE A 80 -3.37 7.93 3.47
CA PHE A 80 -3.11 8.47 2.16
C PHE A 80 -2.16 7.54 1.43
N ASN A 81 -2.47 7.18 0.19
CA ASN A 81 -1.62 6.34 -0.64
C ASN A 81 -1.49 6.95 -2.03
N TYR A 82 -0.28 6.87 -2.58
CA TYR A 82 -0.01 7.05 -3.99
C TYR A 82 0.49 5.73 -4.55
N ALA A 83 -0.08 5.29 -5.67
CA ALA A 83 0.33 4.08 -6.36
C ALA A 83 0.66 4.37 -7.82
N HIS A 84 1.77 3.80 -8.26
CA HIS A 84 2.21 3.78 -9.65
C HIS A 84 2.30 2.34 -10.13
N ALA A 85 1.78 2.05 -11.32
CA ALA A 85 1.85 0.74 -11.94
C ALA A 85 2.39 0.86 -13.37
N ASP A 86 3.39 0.05 -13.68
CA ASP A 86 3.93 -0.15 -15.02
C ASP A 86 3.51 -1.51 -15.55
N ILE A 87 2.88 -1.53 -16.72
CA ILE A 87 2.43 -2.73 -17.41
C ILE A 87 3.23 -2.87 -18.71
N THR A 88 3.73 -4.06 -18.98
CA THR A 88 4.48 -4.40 -20.20
C THR A 88 3.99 -5.72 -20.78
N LYS A 89 4.24 -5.97 -22.08
CA LYS A 89 3.94 -7.24 -22.76
C LYS A 89 2.45 -7.63 -22.78
N ALA A 90 1.54 -6.66 -22.64
CA ALA A 90 0.11 -6.92 -22.80
C ALA A 90 -0.25 -7.11 -24.28
N PHE A 91 -1.09 -8.08 -24.62
CA PHE A 91 -1.54 -8.36 -26.00
C PHE A 91 -2.34 -7.21 -26.66
N ALA A 92 -2.88 -6.29 -25.87
CA ALA A 92 -3.69 -5.19 -26.40
C ALA A 92 -2.82 -4.01 -26.88
N PRO A 93 -3.04 -3.47 -28.10
CA PRO A 93 -2.44 -2.21 -28.51
C PRO A 93 -2.86 -1.13 -27.53
N THR A 94 -1.88 -0.45 -26.92
CA THR A 94 -2.19 0.61 -25.96
C THR A 94 -2.61 1.87 -26.70
N SER A 95 -3.37 2.75 -26.05
CA SER A 95 -3.81 4.03 -26.61
C SER A 95 -2.65 4.94 -27.06
N LYS A 96 -1.40 4.58 -26.74
CA LYS A 96 -0.16 5.28 -27.13
C LYS A 96 0.52 4.69 -28.39
N GLY A 97 -0.09 3.71 -29.07
CA GLY A 97 0.45 3.14 -30.31
C GLY A 97 1.65 2.19 -30.11
N ASP A 98 1.90 1.73 -28.89
CA ASP A 98 3.00 0.82 -28.59
C ASP A 98 2.61 -0.63 -28.92
N VAL A 99 3.28 -1.21 -29.92
CA VAL A 99 3.13 -2.60 -30.39
C VAL A 99 3.51 -3.65 -29.34
N ARG A 100 4.10 -3.25 -28.21
CA ARG A 100 4.48 -4.14 -27.10
C ARG A 100 3.58 -4.04 -25.86
N GLY A 101 2.43 -3.36 -25.96
CA GLY A 101 1.45 -3.34 -24.86
C GLY A 101 1.90 -2.56 -23.62
N LYS A 102 2.85 -1.61 -23.76
CA LYS A 102 3.37 -0.83 -22.63
C LYS A 102 2.37 0.22 -22.18
N ASN A 103 2.05 0.24 -20.90
CA ASN A 103 1.20 1.25 -20.28
C ASN A 103 1.66 1.56 -18.85
N ASN A 104 1.24 2.71 -18.33
CA ASN A 104 1.42 3.08 -16.94
C ASN A 104 0.15 3.70 -16.36
N ALA A 105 -0.02 3.58 -15.05
CA ALA A 105 -1.16 4.13 -14.34
C ALA A 105 -0.72 4.72 -12.99
N ASP A 106 -1.20 5.92 -12.72
CA ASP A 106 -1.03 6.62 -11.45
C ASP A 106 -2.37 6.70 -10.74
N SER A 107 -2.38 6.47 -9.43
CA SER A 107 -3.57 6.64 -8.60
C SER A 107 -3.22 7.22 -7.23
N VAL A 108 -4.15 8.01 -6.71
CA VAL A 108 -4.12 8.53 -5.34
C VAL A 108 -5.36 8.05 -4.60
N GLY A 109 -5.19 7.67 -3.34
CA GLY A 109 -6.27 7.16 -2.52
C GLY A 109 -6.22 7.72 -1.11
N MET A 110 -7.36 8.16 -0.62
CA MET A 110 -7.53 8.60 0.76
C MET A 110 -8.60 7.75 1.43
N ARG A 111 -8.37 7.40 2.70
CA ARG A 111 -9.34 6.65 3.50
C ARG A 111 -9.33 7.13 4.95
N ALA A 112 -10.50 7.48 5.47
CA ALA A 112 -10.74 7.59 6.90
C ALA A 112 -11.41 6.32 7.40
N GLN A 113 -10.99 5.81 8.55
CA GLN A 113 -11.57 4.64 9.17
C GLN A 113 -11.83 4.89 10.65
N VAL A 114 -13.00 4.41 11.08
CA VAL A 114 -13.41 4.33 12.49
C VAL A 114 -13.84 2.90 12.79
N ASP A 115 -13.36 2.32 13.88
CA ASP A 115 -13.71 0.97 14.33
C ASP A 115 -13.95 0.91 15.85
N TRP A 116 -15.03 0.23 16.27
CA TRP A 116 -15.51 0.14 17.66
C TRP A 116 -15.30 -1.24 18.26
#